data_AF-A0A3B1B063-F1
#
_entry.id   AF-A0A3B1B063-F1
#
_cell.length_a   1.000
_cell.length_b   1.000
_cell.length_c   1.000
_cell.angle_alpha   90.00
_cell.angle_beta   90.00
_cell.angle_gamma   90.00
#
_symmetry.space_group_name_H-M   'P 1'
#
loop_
_entity.id
_entity.type
_entity.pdbx_description
1 polymer ?
#
loop_
_entity_poly.entity_id
_entity_poly.type
_entity_poly.pdbx_seq_one_letter_code
_entity_poly.pdbx_strand_id
1 'polypeptide(L)'
;MSTLIILSVFSAVTMLYALWSVLALKKNVPGGLIGKKLNGLVALVILFSISYIMVPFLGQLSQETLTISMNIILLFGAIYVVATISLIKRIIQTLSD
;
A
#
# COMPACT_ATOMS: atom_id res chain seq x y z
N MET A 1 12.98 -4.50 -23.13
CA MET A 1 12.26 -3.21 -23.04
C MET A 1 10.76 -3.41 -22.79
N SER A 2 10.06 -4.22 -23.58
CA SER A 2 8.60 -4.42 -23.49
C SER A 2 8.12 -5.00 -22.15
N THR A 3 8.86 -5.97 -21.59
CA THR A 3 8.47 -6.67 -20.34
C THR A 3 8.45 -5.75 -19.11
N LEU A 4 9.41 -4.82 -19.01
CA LEU A 4 9.48 -3.87 -17.89
C LEU A 4 8.31 -2.88 -17.93
N ILE A 5 7.99 -2.38 -19.12
CA ILE A 5 6.85 -1.46 -19.32
C ILE A 5 5.54 -2.16 -18.95
N ILE A 6 5.35 -3.40 -19.41
CA ILE A 6 4.17 -4.20 -19.08
C ILE A 6 4.07 -4.37 -17.56
N LEU A 7 5.16 -4.77 -16.89
CA LEU A 7 5.18 -4.94 -15.44
C LEU A 7 4.85 -3.64 -14.70
N SER A 8 5.43 -2.51 -15.12
CA SER A 8 5.16 -1.20 -14.53
C SER A 8 3.70 -0.80 -14.68
N VAL A 9 3.10 -1.00 -15.87
CA VAL A 9 1.70 -0.69 -16.13
C VAL A 9 0.78 -1.57 -15.27
N PHE A 10 1.00 -2.89 -15.26
CA PHE A 10 0.21 -3.81 -14.42
C PHE A 10 0.32 -3.48 -12.93
N SER A 11 1.51 -3.14 -12.47
CA SER A 11 1.74 -2.75 -11.08
C SER A 11 0.98 -1.48 -10.72
N ALA A 12 1.05 -0.44 -11.56
CA ALA A 12 0.33 0.81 -11.36
C ALA A 12 -1.19 0.60 -11.34
N VAL A 13 -1.73 -0.18 -12.28
CA VAL A 13 -3.17 -0.50 -12.34
C VAL A 13 -3.61 -1.25 -11.09
N THR A 14 -2.86 -2.26 -10.67
CA THR A 14 -3.15 -3.04 -9.45
C THR A 14 -3.16 -2.14 -8.21
N MET A 15 -2.22 -1.20 -8.12
CA MET A 15 -2.13 -0.30 -6.98
C MET A 15 -3.26 0.74 -6.95
N LEU A 16 -3.66 1.26 -8.12
CA LEU A 16 -4.83 2.13 -8.24
C LEU A 16 -6.12 1.41 -7.81
N TYR A 17 -6.27 0.14 -8.19
CA TYR A 17 -7.38 -0.69 -7.74
C TYR A 17 -7.35 -0.90 -6.21
N ALA A 18 -6.18 -1.18 -5.64
CA ALA A 18 -6.03 -1.32 -4.19
C ALA A 18 -6.38 -0.02 -3.44
N LEU A 19 -5.94 1.13 -3.97
CA LEU A 19 -6.26 2.45 -3.44
C LEU A 19 -7.77 2.71 -3.48
N TRP A 20 -8.41 2.46 -4.61
CA TRP A 20 -9.86 2.59 -4.73
C TRP A 20 -10.58 1.69 -3.72
N SER A 21 -10.17 0.42 -3.63
CA SER A 21 -10.79 -0.58 -2.76
C SER A 21 -10.70 -0.19 -1.29
N VAL A 22 -9.53 0.29 -0.82
CA VAL A 22 -9.36 0.68 0.58
C VAL A 22 -10.11 1.98 0.91
N LEU A 23 -10.21 2.92 -0.03
CA LEU A 23 -10.99 4.15 0.13
C LEU A 23 -12.50 3.87 0.16
N ALA A 24 -12.98 3.00 -0.73
CA ALA A 24 -14.36 2.54 -0.72
C ALA A 24 -14.69 1.81 0.59
N LEU A 25 -13.78 0.95 1.06
CA LEU A 25 -13.93 0.26 2.34
C LEU A 25 -13.98 1.25 3.51
N LYS A 26 -13.10 2.27 3.53
CA LYS A 26 -13.12 3.32 4.56
C LYS A 26 -14.46 4.04 4.64
N LYS A 27 -15.12 4.28 3.51
CA LYS A 27 -16.44 4.93 3.47
C LYS A 27 -17.54 4.06 4.11
N ASN A 28 -17.41 2.74 4.01
CA ASN A 28 -18.42 1.78 4.48
C ASN A 28 -18.17 1.27 5.91
N VAL A 29 -16.96 1.44 6.46
CA VAL A 29 -16.61 0.97 7.81
C VAL A 29 -16.87 2.07 8.84
N PRO A 30 -17.73 1.84 9.87
CA PRO A 30 -18.04 2.83 10.89
C PRO A 30 -16.80 3.27 11.69
N GLY A 31 -16.80 4.52 12.15
CA GLY A 31 -15.69 5.25 12.78
C GLY A 31 -15.23 4.76 14.17
N GLY A 32 -15.27 3.47 14.43
CA GLY A 32 -14.76 2.83 15.64
C GLY A 32 -13.26 2.50 15.57
N LEU A 33 -12.79 1.62 16.46
CA LEU A 33 -11.37 1.28 16.54
C LEU A 33 -10.88 0.44 15.34
N ILE A 34 -11.79 -0.14 14.54
CA ILE A 34 -11.50 -0.73 13.22
C ILE A 34 -11.20 0.39 12.20
N GLY A 35 -12.02 1.44 12.18
CA GLY A 35 -11.83 2.60 11.30
C GLY A 35 -10.49 3.32 11.53
N LYS A 36 -10.03 3.44 12.78
CA LYS A 36 -8.70 4.01 13.09
C LYS A 36 -7.56 3.21 12.47
N LYS A 37 -7.57 1.88 12.60
CA LYS A 37 -6.56 1.00 11.98
C LYS A 37 -6.65 1.03 10.44
N LEU A 38 -7.88 1.08 9.91
CA LEU A 38 -8.11 1.21 8.48
C LEU A 38 -7.57 2.53 7.92
N ASN A 39 -7.63 3.63 8.67
CA ASN A 39 -7.06 4.90 8.24
C ASN A 39 -5.52 4.84 8.12
N GLY A 40 -4.85 4.13 9.03
CA GLY A 40 -3.41 3.84 8.91
C GLY A 40 -3.11 3.01 7.66
N LEU A 41 -3.94 2.00 7.40
CA LEU A 41 -3.81 1.17 6.19
C LEU A 41 -3.98 1.98 4.90
N VAL A 42 -4.97 2.89 4.87
CA VAL A 42 -5.19 3.80 3.73
C VAL A 42 -3.96 4.68 3.49
N ALA A 43 -3.36 5.25 4.54
CA ALA A 43 -2.17 6.07 4.41
C ALA A 43 -0.99 5.28 3.80
N LEU A 44 -0.79 4.03 4.22
CA LEU A 44 0.22 3.14 3.65
C LEU A 44 -0.07 2.83 2.17
N VAL A 45 -1.32 2.55 1.79
CA VAL A 45 -1.70 2.30 0.39
C VAL A 45 -1.48 3.53 -0.49
N ILE A 46 -1.78 4.74 0.02
CA ILE A 46 -1.48 6.00 -0.68
C ILE A 46 0.03 6.14 -0.89
N LEU A 47 0.83 5.91 0.16
CA LEU A 47 2.29 5.96 0.08
C LEU A 47 2.83 5.01 -0.99
N PHE A 48 2.34 3.75 -1.03
CA PHE A 48 2.71 2.81 -2.09
C PHE A 48 2.29 3.25 -3.47
N SER A 49 1.08 3.80 -3.61
CA SER A 49 0.57 4.28 -4.90
C SER A 49 1.47 5.38 -5.47
N ILE A 50 1.92 6.30 -4.62
CA ILE A 50 2.89 7.34 -4.99
C ILE A 50 4.21 6.70 -5.44
N SER A 51 4.73 5.72 -4.70
CA SER A 51 5.97 5.02 -5.07
C SER A 51 5.90 4.40 -6.46
N TYR A 52 4.78 3.74 -6.83
CA TYR A 52 4.61 3.16 -8.17
C TYR A 52 4.58 4.20 -9.29
N ILE A 53 4.01 5.39 -9.02
CA ILE A 53 4.03 6.52 -9.97
C ILE A 53 5.45 7.10 -10.09
N MET A 54 6.24 7.04 -9.02
CA MET A 54 7.60 7.58 -8.98
C MET A 54 8.65 6.67 -9.61
N VAL A 55 8.38 5.37 -9.81
CA VAL A 55 9.29 4.39 -10.47
C VAL A 55 10.00 4.93 -11.72
N PRO A 56 9.34 5.52 -12.73
CA PRO A 56 10.02 6.05 -13.91
C PRO A 56 11.03 7.18 -13.61
N PHE A 57 10.83 7.93 -12.53
CA PHE A 57 11.72 9.02 -12.10
C PHE A 57 12.90 8.51 -11.27
N LEU A 58 12.71 7.42 -10.52
CA LEU A 58 13.77 6.82 -9.69
C LEU A 58 14.94 6.25 -10.50
N GLY A 59 14.71 5.87 -11.76
CA GLY A 59 15.75 5.35 -12.65
C GLY A 59 16.83 6.36 -13.07
N GLN A 60 16.63 7.65 -12.77
CA GLN A 60 17.58 8.73 -13.04
C GLN A 60 18.52 9.01 -11.85
N LEU A 61 18.27 8.38 -10.70
CA LEU A 61 19.03 8.58 -9.47
C LEU A 61 20.27 7.68 -9.41
N SER A 62 21.21 8.03 -8.52
CA SER A 62 22.38 7.19 -8.26
C SER A 62 21.97 5.83 -7.68
N GLN A 63 22.79 4.81 -7.92
CA GLN A 63 22.52 3.43 -7.49
C GLN A 63 22.35 3.31 -5.96
N GLU A 64 23.10 4.11 -5.20
CA GLU A 64 23.00 4.18 -3.73
C GLU A 64 21.64 4.71 -3.28
N THR A 65 21.18 5.84 -3.84
CA THR A 65 19.88 6.44 -3.51
C THR A 65 18.71 5.53 -3.88
N LEU A 66 18.81 4.82 -5.01
CA LEU A 66 17.81 3.85 -5.44
C LEU A 66 17.71 2.68 -4.45
N THR A 67 18.86 2.16 -4.00
CA THR A 67 18.93 1.05 -3.03
C THR A 67 18.32 1.45 -1.68
N ILE A 68 18.65 2.63 -1.17
CA ILE A 68 18.07 3.16 0.08
C ILE A 68 16.56 3.31 -0.07
N SER A 69 16.11 3.89 -1.19
CA SER A 69 14.67 4.08 -1.47
C SER A 69 13.91 2.75 -1.52
N MET A 70 14.45 1.73 -2.18
CA MET A 70 13.85 0.39 -2.23
C MET A 70 13.75 -0.24 -0.83
N ASN A 71 14.79 -0.13 -0.01
CA ASN A 71 14.76 -0.64 1.36
C ASN A 71 13.71 0.06 2.23
N ILE A 72 13.56 1.38 2.09
CA ILE A 72 12.52 2.14 2.79
C ILE A 72 11.12 1.68 2.34
N ILE A 73 10.90 1.51 1.04
CA ILE A 73 9.62 1.02 0.50
C ILE A 73 9.32 -0.40 1.02
N LEU A 74 10.32 -1.28 1.08
CA LEU A 74 10.19 -2.62 1.64
C LEU A 74 9.87 -2.60 3.14
N LEU A 75 10.48 -1.69 3.92
CA LEU A 75 10.17 -1.51 5.33
C LEU A 75 8.71 -1.09 5.54
N PHE A 76 8.22 -0.12 4.76
CA PHE A 76 6.79 0.23 4.77
C PHE A 76 5.91 -0.96 4.36
N GLY A 77 6.43 -1.88 3.54
CA GLY A 77 5.72 -3.09 3.10
C GLY A 77 5.53 -4.06 4.25
N ALA A 78 6.57 -4.28 5.04
CA ALA A 78 6.49 -5.07 6.26
C ALA A 78 5.49 -4.45 7.26
N ILE A 79 5.53 -3.12 7.45
CA ILE A 79 4.57 -2.41 8.31
C ILE A 79 3.13 -2.59 7.80
N TYR A 80 2.92 -2.49 6.47
CA TYR A 80 1.61 -2.71 5.86
C TYR A 80 1.07 -4.12 6.12
N VAL A 81 1.89 -5.16 6.00
CA VAL A 81 1.49 -6.54 6.29
C VAL A 81 1.07 -6.68 7.75
N VAL A 82 1.87 -6.15 8.69
CA VAL A 82 1.54 -6.18 10.13
C VAL A 82 0.24 -5.44 10.41
N ALA A 83 0.04 -4.26 9.81
CA ALA A 83 -1.18 -3.48 9.95
C ALA A 83 -2.40 -4.24 9.41
N THR A 84 -2.26 -4.90 8.26
CA THR A 84 -3.31 -5.69 7.60
C THR A 84 -3.71 -6.88 8.48
N ILE A 85 -2.76 -7.68 8.95
CA ILE A 85 -3.03 -8.82 9.85
C ILE A 85 -3.71 -8.33 11.12
N SER A 86 -3.24 -7.21 11.68
CA SER A 86 -3.81 -6.61 12.89
C SER A 86 -5.23 -6.07 12.72
N LEU A 87 -5.60 -5.70 11.49
CA LEU A 87 -6.95 -5.29 11.12
C LEU A 87 -7.85 -6.52 10.96
N ILE A 88 -7.39 -7.53 10.20
CA ILE A 88 -8.12 -8.78 9.97
C ILE A 88 -8.43 -9.49 11.29
N LYS A 89 -7.43 -9.67 12.16
CA LYS A 89 -7.63 -10.28 13.50
C LYS A 89 -8.74 -9.57 14.27
N ARG A 90 -8.79 -8.25 14.18
CA ARG A 90 -9.77 -7.44 14.90
C ARG A 90 -11.18 -7.55 14.31
N ILE A 91 -11.28 -7.65 12.99
CA ILE A 91 -12.55 -7.91 12.31
C ILE A 91 -13.08 -9.30 12.73
N ILE A 92 -12.23 -10.33 12.70
CA ILE A 92 -12.60 -11.70 13.11
C ILE A 92 -13.10 -11.71 14.55
N GLN A 93 -12.38 -11.07 15.47
CA GLN A 93 -12.81 -10.95 16.88
C GLN A 93 -14.19 -10.28 16.99
N THR A 94 -14.41 -9.18 16.27
CA THR A 94 -15.68 -8.44 16.32
C THR A 94 -16.86 -9.22 15.73
N LEU A 95 -16.60 -10.18 14.83
CA LEU A 95 -17.64 -11.02 14.21
C LEU A 95 -17.85 -12.36 14.93
N SER A 96 -16.91 -12.75 15.80
CA SER A 96 -16.98 -13.99 16.58
C SER A 96 -17.63 -13.79 17.96
N ASP A 97 -17.74 -12.53 18.39
CA ASP A 97 -18.53 -12.07 19.53
C ASP A 97 -19.97 -11.77 19.09
#